data_AF-A0A8T9D7G1-F1
#
_entry.id   AF-A0A8T9D7G1-F1
#
_cell.length_a   1.000
_cell.length_b   1.000
_cell.length_c   1.000
_cell.angle_alpha   90.00
_cell.angle_beta   90.00
_cell.angle_gamma   90.00
#
_symmetry.space_group_name_H-M   'P 1'
#
loop_
_entity.id
_entity.type
_entity.pdbx_description
1 polymer ?
#
loop_
_entity_poly.entity_id
_entity_poly.type
_entity_poly.pdbx_seq_one_letter_code
_entity_poly.pdbx_strand_id
1 'polypeptide(L)'
;MNTALNAPNEVLVDCKSVWKVFGSRAPAAVKAILERGLSKKQVLQEFNCVVGVADATFQVGRGEIFCVMGLSGSGKSTLIRLLNRLIEPSLGNITVKGKEIAKLNAAELRDMRARNIGMVFQSVALLPHRTVLENAGFGLEVRGIAKEERNKIARAALEKVGLADWTSRYPSELSGGMQQRVGLARALAADPEIILMDEPFSALDPLIRRQLQDEFRELTKSLGKSAVFITHDLEEAIRIGDRIAIMKDGVIVQIGTAEDIVTKPADDYVSDFVAGISRIHLVKAHSVMVPVSEFKSAQPQCDVNALPRTSPEADIGELIDLTTQSDRDAVAVVEDGTVVGIVTIRGLLRGVAGKPTGELVAA
;
A
#
# COMPACT_ATOMS: atom_id res chain seq x y z
N MET A 1 13.14 -27.98 -0.92
CA MET A 1 12.94 -27.26 -2.20
C MET A 1 13.10 -25.79 -1.85
N ASN A 2 14.35 -25.32 -1.93
CA ASN A 2 14.76 -24.02 -1.44
C ASN A 2 14.61 -22.94 -2.51
N THR A 3 14.35 -21.73 -2.02
CA THR A 3 14.71 -20.43 -2.59
C THR A 3 14.17 -20.08 -3.98
N ALA A 4 13.02 -19.42 -3.99
CA ALA A 4 12.63 -18.47 -5.03
C ALA A 4 12.44 -17.07 -4.41
N LEU A 5 13.49 -16.57 -3.75
CA LEU A 5 13.69 -15.14 -3.52
C LEU A 5 14.64 -14.65 -4.63
N ASN A 6 14.25 -13.55 -5.29
CA ASN A 6 15.00 -12.80 -6.30
C ASN A 6 14.92 -13.27 -7.77
N ALA A 7 13.77 -13.07 -8.40
CA ALA A 7 13.79 -12.38 -9.70
C ALA A 7 13.64 -10.88 -9.42
N PRO A 8 14.30 -9.95 -10.14
CA PRO A 8 13.97 -8.54 -10.00
C PRO A 8 12.52 -8.37 -10.45
N ASN A 9 11.62 -8.16 -9.48
CA ASN A 9 10.23 -7.86 -9.76
C ASN A 9 10.20 -6.71 -10.77
N GLU A 10 9.61 -6.95 -11.94
CA GLU A 10 9.44 -5.94 -12.97
C GLU A 10 8.83 -4.68 -12.34
N VAL A 11 9.56 -3.57 -12.36
CA VAL A 11 9.09 -2.31 -11.79
C VAL A 11 8.09 -1.68 -12.76
N LEU A 12 6.83 -1.60 -12.32
CA LEU A 12 5.76 -1.02 -13.12
C LEU A 12 5.61 0.48 -12.91
N VAL A 13 5.92 0.98 -11.70
CA VAL A 13 5.96 2.41 -11.38
C VAL A 13 7.28 2.72 -10.68
N ASP A 14 8.01 3.71 -11.18
CA ASP A 14 9.26 4.19 -10.58
C ASP A 14 9.17 5.72 -10.43
N CYS A 15 9.16 6.19 -9.18
CA CYS A 15 9.19 7.60 -8.82
C CYS A 15 10.56 7.95 -8.27
N LYS A 16 11.20 8.97 -8.85
CA LYS A 16 12.52 9.44 -8.45
C LYS A 16 12.48 10.93 -8.13
N SER A 17 12.63 11.26 -6.86
CA SER A 17 12.66 12.61 -6.31
C SER A 17 11.54 13.50 -6.86
N VAL A 18 10.31 13.00 -6.81
CA VAL A 18 9.14 13.69 -7.37
C VAL A 18 8.66 14.79 -6.43
N TRP A 19 8.45 15.98 -6.96
CA TRP A 19 7.87 17.11 -6.23
C TRP A 19 6.60 17.63 -6.91
N LYS A 20 5.72 18.22 -6.10
CA LYS A 20 4.66 19.10 -6.58
C LYS A 20 4.54 20.34 -5.71
N VAL A 21 4.72 21.50 -6.34
CA VAL A 21 4.53 22.82 -5.74
C VAL A 21 3.34 23.52 -6.42
N PHE A 22 2.43 24.05 -5.62
CA PHE A 22 1.27 24.82 -6.04
C PHE A 22 1.46 26.31 -5.73
N GLY A 23 0.89 27.17 -6.56
CA GLY A 23 0.93 28.62 -6.39
C GLY A 23 1.45 29.35 -7.63
N SER A 24 1.18 30.65 -7.71
CA SER A 24 1.56 31.49 -8.86
C SER A 24 3.08 31.62 -9.02
N ARG A 25 3.83 31.58 -7.91
CA ARG A 25 5.30 31.65 -7.89
C ARG A 25 5.98 30.28 -7.86
N ALA A 26 5.26 29.20 -8.20
CA ALA A 26 5.79 27.84 -8.14
C ALA A 26 7.11 27.64 -8.92
N PRO A 27 7.31 28.19 -10.14
CA PRO A 27 8.60 28.06 -10.84
C PRO A 27 9.78 28.67 -10.07
N ALA A 28 9.59 29.84 -9.44
CA ALA A 28 10.62 30.49 -8.64
C ALA A 28 10.89 29.72 -7.34
N ALA A 29 9.84 29.21 -6.69
CA ALA A 29 9.96 28.36 -5.52
C ALA A 29 10.74 27.08 -5.83
N VAL A 30 10.45 26.43 -6.97
CA VAL A 30 11.15 25.23 -7.44
C VAL A 30 12.64 25.49 -7.66
N LYS A 31 12.99 26.61 -8.31
CA LYS A 31 14.39 27.01 -8.47
C LYS A 31 15.08 27.19 -7.12
N ALA A 32 14.43 27.87 -6.17
CA ALA A 32 14.96 28.07 -4.83
C ALA A 32 15.11 26.75 -4.04
N ILE A 33 14.20 25.78 -4.22
CA ILE A 33 14.33 24.44 -3.62
C ILE A 33 15.60 23.76 -4.14
N LEU A 34 15.84 23.77 -5.46
CA LEU A 34 17.02 23.16 -6.06
C LEU A 34 18.34 23.82 -5.64
N GLU A 35 18.36 25.15 -5.56
CA GLU A 35 19.58 25.91 -5.28
C GLU A 35 19.90 26.02 -3.78
N ARG A 36 18.88 26.11 -2.92
CA ARG A 36 19.03 26.43 -1.49
C ARG A 36 18.53 25.33 -0.55
N GLY A 37 17.92 24.26 -1.06
CA GLY A 37 17.39 23.18 -0.23
C GLY A 37 16.25 23.61 0.70
N LEU A 38 15.34 24.48 0.21
CA LEU A 38 14.29 25.05 1.06
C LEU A 38 13.29 24.02 1.58
N SER A 39 12.97 24.13 2.87
CA SER A 39 11.88 23.37 3.49
C SER A 39 10.50 23.87 3.02
N LYS A 40 9.49 23.02 3.17
CA LYS A 40 8.07 23.36 2.90
C LYS A 40 7.63 24.67 3.58
N LYS A 41 8.05 24.89 4.83
CA LYS A 41 7.70 26.09 5.59
C LYS A 41 8.33 27.35 4.99
N GLN A 42 9.60 27.27 4.57
CA GLN A 42 10.28 28.38 3.89
C GLN A 42 9.66 28.68 2.53
N VAL A 43 9.28 27.66 1.75
CA VAL A 43 8.59 27.83 0.46
C VAL A 43 7.27 28.57 0.64
N LEU A 44 6.50 28.24 1.68
CA LEU A 44 5.27 28.95 2.00
C LEU A 44 5.54 30.41 2.39
N GLN A 45 6.51 30.66 3.28
CA GLN A 45 6.80 32.00 3.79
C GLN A 45 7.39 32.94 2.72
N GLU A 46 8.35 32.46 1.92
CA GLU A 46 9.03 33.28 0.92
C GLU A 46 8.21 33.43 -0.38
N PHE A 47 7.60 32.33 -0.84
CA PHE A 47 6.95 32.27 -2.15
C PHE A 47 5.43 32.23 -2.10
N ASN A 48 4.81 32.13 -0.92
CA ASN A 48 3.36 31.90 -0.76
C ASN A 48 2.88 30.71 -1.62
N CYS A 49 3.70 29.66 -1.65
CA CYS A 49 3.48 28.46 -2.44
C CYS A 49 3.32 27.24 -1.51
N VAL A 50 2.45 26.32 -1.89
CA VAL A 50 2.14 25.12 -1.09
C VAL A 50 2.84 23.92 -1.71
N VAL A 51 3.70 23.26 -0.94
CA VAL A 51 4.31 21.98 -1.33
C VAL A 51 3.32 20.86 -1.02
N GLY A 52 2.81 20.22 -2.07
CA GLY A 52 1.86 19.10 -1.96
C GLY A 52 2.55 17.73 -1.92
N VAL A 53 3.69 17.59 -2.59
CA VAL A 53 4.57 16.42 -2.53
C VAL A 53 6.02 16.91 -2.55
N ALA A 54 6.87 16.34 -1.71
CA ALA A 54 8.27 16.69 -1.55
C ALA A 54 9.13 15.43 -1.58
N ASP A 55 10.04 15.36 -2.56
CA ASP A 55 11.06 14.32 -2.72
C ASP A 55 10.55 12.88 -2.64
N ALA A 56 9.38 12.61 -3.24
CA ALA A 56 8.81 11.28 -3.23
C ALA A 56 9.62 10.33 -4.12
N THR A 57 10.24 9.33 -3.50
CA THR A 57 11.03 8.29 -4.17
C THR A 57 10.55 6.91 -3.72
N PHE A 58 10.04 6.11 -4.65
CA PHE A 58 9.59 4.74 -4.40
C PHE A 58 9.36 3.98 -5.71
N GLN A 59 9.25 2.66 -5.59
CA GLN A 59 8.98 1.74 -6.69
C GLN A 59 7.83 0.82 -6.34
N VAL A 60 7.03 0.49 -7.35
CA VAL A 60 5.93 -0.49 -7.29
C VAL A 60 6.20 -1.56 -8.34
N GLY A 61 6.39 -2.79 -7.86
CA GLY A 61 6.62 -3.98 -8.67
C GLY A 61 5.34 -4.58 -9.24
N ARG A 62 5.49 -5.48 -10.21
CA ARG A 62 4.40 -6.29 -10.74
C ARG A 62 3.78 -7.16 -9.64
N GLY A 63 2.45 -7.18 -9.55
CA GLY A 63 1.71 -7.96 -8.54
C GLY A 63 1.67 -7.34 -7.15
N GLU A 64 2.32 -6.19 -6.94
CA GLU A 64 2.40 -5.52 -5.64
C GLU A 64 1.19 -4.60 -5.41
N ILE A 65 0.61 -4.69 -4.22
CA ILE A 65 -0.30 -3.69 -3.67
C ILE A 65 0.50 -2.75 -2.76
N PHE A 66 0.80 -1.56 -3.29
CA PHE A 66 1.53 -0.51 -2.59
C PHE A 66 0.55 0.48 -1.96
N CYS A 67 0.43 0.44 -0.63
CA CYS A 67 -0.45 1.31 0.12
C CYS A 67 0.23 2.65 0.43
N VAL A 68 -0.46 3.76 0.24
CA VAL A 68 -0.02 5.10 0.63
C VAL A 68 -0.96 5.63 1.70
N MET A 69 -0.39 5.92 2.85
CA MET A 69 -1.10 6.25 4.07
C MET A 69 -0.74 7.61 4.63
N GLY A 70 -1.58 8.16 5.51
CA GLY A 70 -1.32 9.42 6.22
C GLY A 70 -2.58 10.24 6.44
N LEU A 71 -2.47 11.32 7.21
CA LEU A 71 -3.60 12.20 7.53
C LEU A 71 -4.15 12.93 6.29
N SER A 72 -5.34 13.51 6.42
CA SER A 72 -5.85 14.46 5.44
C SER A 72 -4.85 15.59 5.22
N GLY A 73 -4.66 16.00 3.96
CA GLY A 73 -3.68 17.04 3.60
C GLY A 73 -2.21 16.59 3.52
N SER A 74 -1.89 15.31 3.75
CA SER A 74 -0.50 14.82 3.67
C SER A 74 0.07 14.64 2.26
N GLY A 75 -0.72 14.91 1.22
CA GLY A 75 -0.26 14.86 -0.18
C GLY A 75 -0.59 13.58 -0.95
N LYS A 76 -1.19 12.56 -0.32
CA LYS A 76 -1.51 11.25 -0.94
C LYS A 76 -2.24 11.36 -2.27
N SER A 77 -3.39 12.04 -2.27
CA SER A 77 -4.21 12.20 -3.48
C SER A 77 -3.53 13.10 -4.53
N THR A 78 -2.55 13.92 -4.14
CA THR A 78 -1.69 14.63 -5.11
C THR A 78 -0.72 13.63 -5.73
N LEU A 79 -0.07 12.80 -4.93
CA LEU A 79 0.88 11.80 -5.39
C LEU A 79 0.27 10.85 -6.43
N ILE A 80 -0.91 10.28 -6.18
CA ILE A 80 -1.54 9.37 -7.14
C ILE A 80 -1.93 10.06 -8.46
N ARG A 81 -2.30 11.35 -8.40
CA ARG A 81 -2.60 12.15 -9.59
C ARG A 81 -1.35 12.47 -10.40
N LEU A 82 -0.18 12.55 -9.76
CA LEU A 82 1.11 12.64 -10.46
C LEU A 82 1.42 11.36 -11.22
N LEU A 83 1.16 10.18 -10.63
CA LEU A 83 1.38 8.88 -11.28
C LEU A 83 0.57 8.73 -12.58
N ASN A 84 -0.65 9.26 -12.60
CA ASN A 84 -1.52 9.26 -13.77
C ASN A 84 -1.33 10.51 -14.67
N ARG A 85 -0.40 11.41 -14.32
CA ARG A 85 -0.18 12.73 -14.93
C ARG A 85 -1.49 13.51 -15.17
N LEU A 86 -2.41 13.42 -14.20
CA LEU A 86 -3.56 14.33 -14.10
C LEU A 86 -3.13 15.70 -13.57
N ILE A 87 -2.01 15.73 -12.85
CA ILE A 87 -1.29 16.91 -12.42
C ILE A 87 0.15 16.74 -12.88
N GLU A 88 0.75 17.79 -13.44
CA GLU A 88 2.17 17.76 -13.84
C GLU A 88 3.08 17.86 -12.60
N PRO A 89 4.13 17.02 -12.49
CA PRO A 89 5.15 17.16 -11.46
C PRO A 89 5.90 18.48 -11.64
N SER A 90 6.33 19.07 -10.53
CA SER A 90 7.17 20.26 -10.51
C SER A 90 8.66 19.92 -10.67
N LEU A 91 9.07 18.79 -10.11
CA LEU A 91 10.42 18.22 -10.22
C LEU A 91 10.33 16.69 -10.19
N GLY A 92 11.45 16.05 -10.53
CA GLY A 92 11.61 14.61 -10.48
C GLY A 92 11.11 13.90 -11.73
N ASN A 93 11.21 12.58 -11.70
CA ASN A 93 10.83 11.74 -12.81
C ASN A 93 9.87 10.63 -12.36
N ILE A 94 8.88 10.34 -13.21
CA ILE A 94 7.95 9.23 -13.04
C ILE A 94 8.00 8.40 -14.31
N THR A 95 8.36 7.13 -14.15
CA THR A 95 8.22 6.14 -15.22
C THR A 95 7.12 5.15 -14.89
N VAL A 96 6.31 4.82 -15.89
CA VAL A 96 5.30 3.77 -15.81
C VAL A 96 5.52 2.80 -16.95
N LYS A 97 5.67 1.52 -16.62
CA LYS A 97 6.07 0.46 -17.56
C LYS A 97 7.34 0.82 -18.34
N GLY A 98 8.32 1.39 -17.64
CA GLY A 98 9.59 1.85 -18.23
C GLY A 98 9.47 3.09 -19.13
N LYS A 99 8.29 3.68 -19.31
CA LYS A 99 8.10 4.92 -20.08
C LYS A 99 8.01 6.12 -19.15
N GLU A 100 8.86 7.10 -19.39
CA GLU A 100 8.80 8.39 -18.70
C GLU A 100 7.54 9.16 -19.11
N ILE A 101 6.59 9.31 -18.18
CA ILE A 101 5.28 9.86 -18.50
C ILE A 101 5.38 11.34 -18.91
N ALA A 102 6.32 12.09 -18.34
CA ALA A 102 6.53 13.50 -18.67
C ALA A 102 6.87 13.74 -20.15
N LYS A 103 7.52 12.77 -20.81
CA LYS A 103 7.93 12.86 -22.22
C LYS A 103 6.85 12.44 -23.21
N LEU A 104 5.77 11.81 -22.73
CA LEU A 104 4.68 11.37 -23.60
C LEU A 104 3.91 12.58 -24.15
N ASN A 105 3.59 12.53 -25.44
CA ASN A 105 2.66 13.48 -26.03
C ASN A 105 1.20 13.16 -25.62
N ALA A 106 0.26 14.05 -25.97
CA ALA A 106 -1.13 13.91 -25.56
C ALA A 106 -1.82 12.61 -26.05
N ALA A 107 -1.45 12.10 -27.23
CA ALA A 107 -2.01 10.87 -27.78
C ALA A 107 -1.43 9.64 -27.08
N GLU A 108 -0.11 9.61 -26.88
CA GLU A 108 0.58 8.53 -26.16
C GLU A 108 0.13 8.45 -24.69
N LEU A 109 -0.05 9.60 -24.03
CA LEU A 109 -0.57 9.65 -22.66
C LEU A 109 -2.01 9.15 -22.57
N ARG A 110 -2.85 9.40 -23.59
CA ARG A 110 -4.20 8.83 -23.65
C ARG A 110 -4.15 7.31 -23.81
N ASP A 111 -3.29 6.78 -24.67
CA ASP A 111 -3.16 5.34 -24.89
C ASP A 111 -2.63 4.61 -23.64
N MET A 112 -1.59 5.16 -22.99
CA MET A 112 -1.06 4.69 -21.71
C MET A 112 -2.15 4.59 -20.64
N ARG A 113 -3.00 5.62 -20.51
CA ARG A 113 -4.12 5.64 -19.55
C ARG A 113 -5.21 4.66 -19.94
N ALA A 114 -5.58 4.58 -21.22
CA ALA A 114 -6.66 3.73 -21.67
C ALA A 114 -6.34 2.22 -21.55
N ARG A 115 -5.06 1.84 -21.64
CA ARG A 115 -4.65 0.43 -21.65
C ARG A 115 -3.98 -0.05 -20.37
N ASN A 116 -3.20 0.80 -19.70
CA ASN A 116 -2.31 0.33 -18.63
C ASN A 116 -2.69 0.84 -17.24
N ILE A 117 -3.47 1.94 -17.13
CA ILE A 117 -3.77 2.58 -15.84
C ILE A 117 -5.29 2.67 -15.61
N GLY A 118 -5.80 1.92 -14.64
CA GLY A 118 -7.14 2.13 -14.10
C GLY A 118 -7.10 3.12 -12.94
N MET A 119 -8.12 3.97 -12.80
CA MET A 119 -8.22 4.89 -11.68
C MET A 119 -9.60 4.85 -11.02
N VAL A 120 -9.62 4.70 -9.70
CA VAL A 120 -10.79 4.84 -8.83
C VAL A 120 -10.60 6.09 -7.98
N PHE A 121 -11.56 7.00 -8.04
CA PHE A 121 -11.52 8.29 -7.35
C PHE A 121 -12.28 8.23 -6.02
N GLN A 122 -11.85 9.05 -5.06
CA GLN A 122 -12.52 9.21 -3.75
C GLN A 122 -13.96 9.69 -3.91
N SER A 123 -14.15 10.80 -4.64
CA SER A 123 -15.47 11.25 -5.05
C SER A 123 -15.88 10.50 -6.31
N VAL A 124 -17.13 10.03 -6.32
CA VAL A 124 -17.58 9.13 -7.36
C VAL A 124 -17.67 9.85 -8.71
N ALA A 125 -16.69 9.59 -9.58
CA ALA A 125 -16.59 10.19 -10.90
C ALA A 125 -17.36 9.39 -11.97
N LEU A 126 -18.66 9.18 -11.77
CA LEU A 126 -19.55 8.55 -12.75
C LEU A 126 -20.16 9.59 -13.70
N LEU A 127 -20.44 9.17 -14.92
CA LEU A 127 -21.14 9.96 -15.93
C LEU A 127 -22.64 9.90 -15.62
N PRO A 128 -23.28 11.01 -15.19
CA PRO A 128 -24.65 11.01 -14.67
C PRO A 128 -25.69 10.73 -15.74
N HIS A 129 -25.38 11.04 -16.99
CA HIS A 129 -26.24 10.83 -18.16
C HIS A 129 -26.06 9.44 -18.80
N ARG A 130 -25.31 8.53 -18.16
CA ARG A 130 -25.09 7.17 -18.63
C ARG A 130 -25.55 6.18 -17.58
N THR A 131 -26.00 5.02 -18.03
CA THR A 131 -26.38 3.92 -17.15
C THR A 131 -25.17 3.34 -16.41
N VAL A 132 -25.41 2.53 -15.39
CA VAL A 132 -24.39 1.77 -14.66
C VAL A 132 -23.56 0.90 -15.59
N LEU A 133 -24.20 0.19 -16.52
CA LEU A 133 -23.53 -0.64 -17.51
C LEU A 133 -22.60 0.17 -18.42
N GLU A 134 -23.07 1.32 -18.91
CA GLU A 134 -22.29 2.19 -19.78
C GLU A 134 -21.13 2.86 -19.04
N ASN A 135 -21.31 3.18 -17.76
CA ASN A 135 -20.24 3.67 -16.90
C ASN A 135 -19.15 2.60 -16.72
N ALA A 136 -19.53 1.36 -16.40
CA ALA A 136 -18.59 0.25 -16.24
C ALA A 136 -17.83 -0.06 -17.55
N GLY A 137 -18.51 0.00 -18.71
CA GLY A 137 -17.91 -0.24 -20.03
C GLY A 137 -17.19 0.96 -20.66
N PHE A 138 -17.14 2.13 -20.00
CA PHE A 138 -16.65 3.37 -20.62
C PHE A 138 -15.19 3.29 -21.08
N GLY A 139 -14.30 2.67 -20.30
CA GLY A 139 -12.89 2.53 -20.70
C GLY A 139 -12.71 1.69 -21.98
N LEU A 140 -13.55 0.67 -22.15
CA LEU A 140 -13.55 -0.18 -23.35
C LEU A 140 -14.13 0.55 -24.57
N GLU A 141 -15.13 1.42 -24.37
CA GLU A 141 -15.64 2.32 -25.42
C GLU A 141 -14.54 3.24 -25.94
N VAL A 142 -13.77 3.87 -25.05
CA VAL A 142 -12.65 4.76 -25.42
C VAL A 142 -11.57 4.02 -26.20
N ARG A 143 -11.37 2.72 -25.93
CA ARG A 143 -10.47 1.82 -26.67
C ARG A 143 -11.03 1.35 -28.02
N GLY A 144 -12.26 1.69 -28.37
CA GLY A 144 -12.91 1.26 -29.61
C GLY A 144 -13.41 -0.19 -29.61
N ILE A 145 -13.60 -0.81 -28.44
CA ILE A 145 -14.16 -2.16 -28.35
C ILE A 145 -15.66 -2.13 -28.73
N ALA A 146 -16.09 -3.13 -29.50
CA ALA A 146 -17.47 -3.25 -29.97
C ALA A 146 -18.48 -3.27 -28.81
N LYS A 147 -19.68 -2.71 -29.04
CA LYS A 147 -20.70 -2.51 -28.01
C LYS A 147 -21.13 -3.80 -27.31
N GLU A 148 -21.26 -4.89 -28.05
CA GLU A 148 -21.66 -6.18 -27.50
C GLU A 148 -20.59 -6.74 -26.55
N GLU A 149 -19.34 -6.77 -27.00
CA GLU A 149 -18.21 -7.28 -26.21
C GLU A 149 -17.96 -6.44 -24.96
N ARG A 150 -17.95 -5.10 -25.09
CA ARG A 150 -17.75 -4.24 -23.92
C ARG A 150 -18.90 -4.37 -22.91
N ASN A 151 -20.13 -4.57 -23.35
CA ASN A 151 -21.26 -4.78 -22.46
C ASN A 151 -21.16 -6.13 -21.73
N LYS A 152 -20.69 -7.18 -22.41
CA LYS A 152 -20.43 -8.47 -21.79
C LYS A 152 -19.38 -8.38 -20.68
N ILE A 153 -18.23 -7.75 -20.96
CA ILE A 153 -17.16 -7.53 -19.97
C ILE A 153 -17.65 -6.68 -18.81
N ALA A 154 -18.36 -5.57 -19.10
CA ALA A 154 -18.89 -4.69 -18.07
C ALA A 154 -19.93 -5.36 -17.16
N ARG A 155 -20.80 -6.23 -17.70
CA ARG A 155 -21.74 -7.03 -16.88
C ARG A 155 -21.01 -7.97 -15.94
N ALA A 156 -20.00 -8.69 -16.43
CA ALA A 156 -19.21 -9.60 -15.59
C ALA A 156 -18.48 -8.85 -14.47
N ALA A 157 -17.95 -7.66 -14.74
CA ALA A 157 -17.33 -6.82 -13.72
C ALA A 157 -18.35 -6.30 -12.69
N LEU A 158 -19.56 -5.93 -13.12
CA LEU A 158 -20.64 -5.50 -12.24
C LEU A 158 -21.19 -6.63 -11.37
N GLU A 159 -21.22 -7.85 -11.89
CA GLU A 159 -21.61 -9.05 -11.14
C GLU A 159 -20.64 -9.32 -9.99
N LYS A 160 -19.32 -9.22 -10.24
CA LYS A 160 -18.29 -9.39 -9.20
C LYS A 160 -18.46 -8.42 -8.03
N VAL A 161 -18.92 -7.19 -8.28
CA VAL A 161 -19.16 -6.19 -7.23
C VAL A 161 -20.62 -6.20 -6.70
N GLY A 162 -21.42 -7.21 -7.05
CA GLY A 162 -22.79 -7.36 -6.56
C GLY A 162 -23.77 -6.32 -7.11
N LEU A 163 -23.62 -5.90 -8.37
CA LEU A 163 -24.48 -4.91 -9.06
C LEU A 163 -25.11 -5.44 -10.36
N ALA A 164 -25.25 -6.76 -10.51
CA ALA A 164 -25.82 -7.39 -11.71
C ALA A 164 -27.23 -6.85 -12.06
N ASP A 165 -28.08 -6.64 -11.05
CA ASP A 165 -29.48 -6.18 -11.24
C ASP A 165 -29.62 -4.68 -11.53
N TRP A 166 -28.53 -3.91 -11.40
CA TRP A 166 -28.55 -2.45 -11.46
C TRP A 166 -28.05 -1.89 -12.79
N THR A 167 -27.75 -2.76 -13.76
CA THR A 167 -27.09 -2.42 -15.03
C THR A 167 -27.79 -1.31 -15.83
N SER A 168 -29.13 -1.24 -15.80
CA SER A 168 -29.93 -0.26 -16.55
C SER A 168 -30.23 1.04 -15.77
N ARG A 169 -29.83 1.12 -14.50
CA ARG A 169 -30.08 2.29 -13.65
C ARG A 169 -29.07 3.40 -13.93
N TYR A 170 -29.40 4.61 -13.52
CA TYR A 170 -28.52 5.77 -13.56
C TYR A 170 -27.83 6.00 -12.20
N PRO A 171 -26.65 6.64 -12.15
CA PRO A 171 -25.94 6.90 -10.91
C PRO A 171 -26.77 7.63 -9.83
N SER A 172 -27.69 8.51 -10.23
CA SER A 172 -28.59 9.23 -9.32
C SER A 172 -29.59 8.33 -8.59
N GLU A 173 -29.83 7.12 -9.08
CA GLU A 173 -30.72 6.12 -8.47
C GLU A 173 -29.96 5.19 -7.50
N LEU A 174 -28.66 5.39 -7.31
CA LEU A 174 -27.79 4.54 -6.50
C LEU A 174 -27.35 5.24 -5.20
N SER A 175 -27.16 4.45 -4.15
CA SER A 175 -26.48 4.92 -2.93
C SER A 175 -25.00 5.25 -3.21
N GLY A 176 -24.37 6.08 -2.37
CA GLY A 176 -22.95 6.44 -2.54
C GLY A 176 -22.02 5.22 -2.60
N GLY A 177 -22.27 4.22 -1.77
CA GLY A 177 -21.49 2.97 -1.80
C GLY A 177 -21.72 2.12 -3.04
N MET A 178 -22.93 2.10 -3.59
CA MET A 178 -23.19 1.47 -4.90
C MET A 178 -22.46 2.21 -6.01
N GLN A 179 -22.47 3.54 -5.99
CA GLN A 179 -21.74 4.34 -6.96
C GLN A 179 -20.22 4.08 -6.91
N GLN A 180 -19.63 3.96 -5.72
CA GLN A 180 -18.22 3.56 -5.56
C GLN A 180 -17.94 2.19 -6.19
N ARG A 181 -18.83 1.21 -5.96
CA ARG A 181 -18.73 -0.13 -6.57
C ARG A 181 -18.81 -0.09 -8.11
N VAL A 182 -19.62 0.80 -8.70
CA VAL A 182 -19.60 1.01 -10.17
C VAL A 182 -18.25 1.58 -10.62
N GLY A 183 -17.65 2.50 -9.85
CA GLY A 183 -16.32 3.03 -10.11
C GLY A 183 -15.24 1.95 -10.08
N LEU A 184 -15.31 1.02 -9.12
CA LEU A 184 -14.44 -0.15 -9.04
C LEU A 184 -14.65 -1.07 -10.24
N ALA A 185 -15.90 -1.46 -10.54
CA ALA A 185 -16.22 -2.30 -11.70
C ALA A 185 -15.72 -1.69 -13.02
N ARG A 186 -15.78 -0.36 -13.18
CA ARG A 186 -15.22 0.34 -14.34
C ARG A 186 -13.71 0.17 -14.45
N ALA A 187 -12.97 0.28 -13.34
CA ALA A 187 -11.53 0.07 -13.33
C ALA A 187 -11.18 -1.40 -13.63
N LEU A 188 -11.96 -2.35 -13.10
CA LEU A 188 -11.78 -3.78 -13.32
C LEU A 188 -12.10 -4.19 -14.76
N ALA A 189 -13.19 -3.68 -15.35
CA ALA A 189 -13.62 -3.98 -16.71
C ALA A 189 -12.60 -3.51 -17.77
N ALA A 190 -11.85 -2.45 -17.50
CA ALA A 190 -10.81 -1.97 -18.38
C ALA A 190 -9.58 -2.90 -18.45
N ASP A 191 -9.45 -3.81 -17.48
CA ASP A 191 -8.34 -4.76 -17.30
C ASP A 191 -6.94 -4.11 -17.39
N PRO A 192 -6.66 -3.02 -16.64
CA PRO A 192 -5.37 -2.35 -16.66
C PRO A 192 -4.29 -3.22 -16.01
N GLU A 193 -3.02 -2.85 -16.19
CA GLU A 193 -1.90 -3.48 -15.47
C GLU A 193 -1.67 -2.85 -14.09
N ILE A 194 -2.01 -1.57 -13.95
CA ILE A 194 -1.83 -0.78 -12.73
C ILE A 194 -3.19 -0.18 -12.36
N ILE A 195 -3.62 -0.39 -11.11
CA ILE A 195 -4.86 0.17 -10.57
C ILE A 195 -4.49 1.22 -9.52
N LEU A 196 -4.88 2.47 -9.77
CA LEU A 196 -4.69 3.59 -8.87
C LEU A 196 -6.00 3.86 -8.12
N MET A 197 -5.98 3.79 -6.79
CA MET A 197 -7.18 4.00 -5.97
C MET A 197 -6.96 5.08 -4.92
N ASP A 198 -7.84 6.09 -4.93
CA ASP A 198 -7.85 7.19 -3.98
C ASP A 198 -9.02 7.00 -3.00
N GLU A 199 -8.77 6.39 -1.83
CA GLU A 199 -9.76 6.09 -0.78
C GLU A 199 -11.07 5.43 -1.29
N PRO A 200 -10.99 4.32 -2.05
CA PRO A 200 -12.12 3.77 -2.80
C PRO A 200 -13.22 3.18 -1.91
N PHE A 201 -12.91 2.86 -0.65
CA PHE A 201 -13.81 2.18 0.29
C PHE A 201 -14.28 3.06 1.46
N SER A 202 -13.91 4.35 1.44
CA SER A 202 -14.16 5.31 2.52
C SER A 202 -15.66 5.55 2.81
N ALA A 203 -16.53 5.44 1.80
CA ALA A 203 -17.97 5.70 1.93
C ALA A 203 -18.79 4.41 2.11
N LEU A 204 -18.14 3.27 2.32
CA LEU A 204 -18.78 1.97 2.50
C LEU A 204 -19.00 1.64 3.97
N ASP A 205 -20.07 0.89 4.24
CA ASP A 205 -20.30 0.29 5.55
C ASP A 205 -19.22 -0.75 5.89
N PRO A 206 -18.95 -1.02 7.18
CA PRO A 206 -17.82 -1.86 7.59
C PRO A 206 -17.85 -3.30 7.05
N LEU A 207 -19.03 -3.91 6.87
CA LEU A 207 -19.14 -5.29 6.41
C LEU A 207 -18.84 -5.39 4.91
N ILE A 208 -19.49 -4.55 4.10
CA ILE A 208 -19.26 -4.51 2.65
C ILE A 208 -17.84 -4.01 2.35
N ARG A 209 -17.32 -3.05 3.13
CA ARG A 209 -15.93 -2.61 3.03
C ARG A 209 -14.98 -3.79 3.15
N ARG A 210 -15.14 -4.62 4.18
CA ARG A 210 -14.28 -5.78 4.40
C ARG A 210 -14.39 -6.79 3.26
N GLN A 211 -15.59 -7.11 2.84
CA GLN A 211 -15.82 -8.04 1.73
C GLN A 211 -15.11 -7.56 0.45
N LEU A 212 -15.31 -6.30 0.06
CA LEU A 212 -14.70 -5.76 -1.16
C LEU A 212 -13.17 -5.65 -1.08
N GLN A 213 -12.61 -5.40 0.11
CA GLN A 213 -11.17 -5.42 0.31
C GLN A 213 -10.59 -6.82 0.05
N ASP A 214 -11.26 -7.87 0.52
CA ASP A 214 -10.84 -9.26 0.29
C ASP A 214 -10.93 -9.61 -1.19
N GLU A 215 -12.09 -9.34 -1.80
CA GLU A 215 -12.31 -9.56 -3.23
C GLU A 215 -11.29 -8.77 -4.08
N PHE A 216 -10.99 -7.53 -3.70
CA PHE A 216 -10.00 -6.70 -4.40
C PHE A 216 -8.59 -7.29 -4.30
N ARG A 217 -8.18 -7.72 -3.09
CA ARG A 217 -6.88 -8.36 -2.85
C ARG A 217 -6.77 -9.66 -3.64
N GLU A 218 -7.78 -10.51 -3.59
CA GLU A 218 -7.82 -11.77 -4.35
C GLU A 218 -7.78 -11.54 -5.85
N LEU A 219 -8.55 -10.58 -6.36
CA LEU A 219 -8.59 -10.26 -7.78
C LEU A 219 -7.24 -9.71 -8.26
N THR A 220 -6.63 -8.82 -7.49
CA THR A 220 -5.32 -8.24 -7.83
C THR A 220 -4.24 -9.32 -7.85
N LYS A 221 -4.22 -10.23 -6.87
CA LYS A 221 -3.24 -11.32 -6.77
C LYS A 221 -3.44 -12.39 -7.84
N SER A 222 -4.69 -12.82 -8.08
CA SER A 222 -5.00 -13.86 -9.08
C SER A 222 -4.71 -13.40 -10.52
N LEU A 223 -4.88 -12.12 -10.81
CA LEU A 223 -4.65 -11.54 -12.14
C LEU A 223 -3.23 -10.96 -12.31
N GLY A 224 -2.38 -11.01 -11.27
CA GLY A 224 -1.02 -10.48 -11.30
C GLY A 224 -0.97 -8.97 -11.59
N LYS A 225 -1.99 -8.23 -11.16
CA LYS A 225 -2.08 -6.77 -11.35
C LYS A 225 -1.35 -6.06 -10.20
N SER A 226 -0.88 -4.84 -10.46
CA SER A 226 -0.34 -4.00 -9.40
C SER A 226 -1.31 -2.91 -9.01
N ALA A 227 -1.24 -2.46 -7.77
CA ALA A 227 -2.08 -1.40 -7.28
C ALA A 227 -1.31 -0.37 -6.46
N VAL A 228 -1.68 0.90 -6.61
CA VAL A 228 -1.34 1.96 -5.66
C VAL A 228 -2.61 2.36 -4.95
N PHE A 229 -2.68 2.10 -3.66
CA PHE A 229 -3.89 2.22 -2.87
C PHE A 229 -3.73 3.28 -1.79
N ILE A 230 -4.54 4.34 -1.84
CA ILE A 230 -4.53 5.37 -0.79
C ILE A 230 -5.60 5.05 0.24
N THR A 231 -5.21 5.14 1.51
CA THR A 231 -6.13 5.15 2.64
C THR A 231 -5.64 6.05 3.77
N HIS A 232 -6.55 6.37 4.69
CA HIS A 232 -6.24 6.95 5.99
C HIS A 232 -6.34 5.92 7.13
N ASP A 233 -6.79 4.69 6.84
CA ASP A 233 -7.00 3.61 7.79
C ASP A 233 -5.84 2.61 7.74
N LEU A 234 -5.16 2.43 8.88
CA LEU A 234 -4.02 1.54 8.98
C LEU A 234 -4.41 0.06 8.94
N GLU A 235 -5.56 -0.32 9.50
CA GLU A 235 -6.03 -1.70 9.45
C GLU A 235 -6.30 -2.10 7.99
N GLU A 236 -6.86 -1.19 7.21
CA GLU A 236 -7.07 -1.39 5.78
C GLU A 236 -5.75 -1.60 5.03
N ALA A 237 -4.75 -0.74 5.26
CA ALA A 237 -3.45 -0.86 4.62
C ALA A 237 -2.74 -2.17 4.98
N ILE A 238 -2.80 -2.59 6.25
CA ILE A 238 -2.26 -3.87 6.73
C ILE A 238 -2.97 -5.05 6.07
N ARG A 239 -4.29 -4.95 5.90
CA ARG A 239 -5.12 -6.05 5.40
C ARG A 239 -4.90 -6.31 3.90
N ILE A 240 -4.68 -5.28 3.09
CA ILE A 240 -4.59 -5.44 1.64
C ILE A 240 -3.19 -5.21 1.07
N GLY A 241 -2.35 -4.41 1.73
CA GLY A 241 -1.06 -3.97 1.19
C GLY A 241 0.05 -4.98 1.41
N ASP A 242 0.92 -5.10 0.42
CA ASP A 242 2.19 -5.82 0.57
C ASP A 242 3.26 -4.88 1.18
N ARG A 243 3.23 -3.60 0.78
CA ARG A 243 4.08 -2.52 1.32
C ARG A 243 3.26 -1.27 1.60
N ILE A 244 3.64 -0.55 2.65
CA ILE A 244 2.96 0.66 3.12
C ILE A 244 3.97 1.80 3.12
N ALA A 245 3.60 2.92 2.52
CA ALA A 245 4.30 4.20 2.60
C ALA A 245 3.49 5.17 3.45
N ILE A 246 4.05 5.63 4.57
CA ILE A 246 3.43 6.65 5.42
C ILE A 246 3.88 8.02 4.96
N MET A 247 2.92 8.88 4.64
CA MET A 247 3.13 10.25 4.22
C MET A 247 2.69 11.26 5.29
N LYS A 248 3.56 12.23 5.57
CA LYS A 248 3.29 13.38 6.41
C LYS A 248 3.71 14.65 5.68
N ASP A 249 2.83 15.63 5.64
CA ASP A 249 3.16 16.95 5.10
C ASP A 249 3.72 16.97 3.66
N GLY A 250 3.39 15.98 2.83
CA GLY A 250 3.89 15.85 1.45
C GLY A 250 5.16 15.02 1.32
N VAL A 251 5.77 14.60 2.43
CA VAL A 251 6.98 13.77 2.47
C VAL A 251 6.61 12.33 2.81
N ILE A 252 7.28 11.37 2.18
CA ILE A 252 7.22 9.96 2.60
C ILE A 252 8.17 9.79 3.80
N VAL A 253 7.61 9.45 4.95
CA VAL A 253 8.34 9.30 6.23
C VAL A 253 8.97 7.92 6.34
N GLN A 254 8.20 6.88 6.00
CA GLN A 254 8.65 5.50 6.08
C GLN A 254 7.98 4.66 5.00
N ILE A 255 8.73 3.72 4.43
CA ILE A 255 8.22 2.66 3.55
C ILE A 255 8.67 1.33 4.13
N GLY A 256 7.74 0.39 4.29
CA GLY A 256 8.05 -0.94 4.80
C GLY A 256 6.89 -1.91 4.62
N THR A 257 7.09 -3.15 5.06
CA THR A 257 5.98 -4.09 5.24
C THR A 257 5.08 -3.65 6.40
N ALA A 258 3.87 -4.22 6.50
CA ALA A 258 3.00 -4.00 7.66
C ALA A 258 3.73 -4.30 8.99
N GLU A 259 4.55 -5.33 9.01
CA GLU A 259 5.38 -5.68 10.17
C GLU A 259 6.42 -4.61 10.48
N ASP A 260 7.18 -4.14 9.48
CA ASP A 260 8.22 -3.11 9.69
C ASP A 260 7.62 -1.83 10.26
N ILE A 261 6.49 -1.39 9.72
CA ILE A 261 5.81 -0.17 10.14
C ILE A 261 5.39 -0.27 11.63
N VAL A 262 4.88 -1.42 12.05
CA VAL A 262 4.35 -1.60 13.42
C VAL A 262 5.44 -1.92 14.43
N THR A 263 6.44 -2.72 14.05
CA THR A 263 7.49 -3.20 14.98
C THR A 263 8.66 -2.22 15.07
N LYS A 264 8.94 -1.47 14.00
CA LYS A 264 10.09 -0.56 13.87
C LYS A 264 9.63 0.79 13.28
N PRO A 265 8.79 1.56 14.00
CA PRO A 265 8.39 2.89 13.55
C PRO A 265 9.62 3.81 13.42
N ALA A 266 9.70 4.58 12.33
CA ALA A 266 10.85 5.42 12.02
C ALA A 266 10.94 6.68 12.89
N ASP A 267 9.80 7.23 13.33
CA ASP A 267 9.71 8.41 14.19
C ASP A 267 8.48 8.34 15.11
N ASP A 268 8.36 9.33 16.01
CA ASP A 268 7.23 9.44 16.94
C ASP A 268 5.89 9.53 16.21
N TYR A 269 5.86 10.15 15.03
CA TYR A 269 4.64 10.25 14.23
C TYR A 269 4.18 8.88 13.74
N VAL A 270 5.07 8.05 13.21
CA VAL A 270 4.73 6.67 12.84
C VAL A 270 4.34 5.86 14.08
N SER A 271 5.06 6.04 15.20
CA SER A 271 4.75 5.36 16.46
C SER A 271 3.33 5.67 16.96
N ASP A 272 2.93 6.94 16.94
CA ASP A 272 1.57 7.37 17.29
C ASP A 272 0.51 6.77 16.37
N PHE A 273 0.83 6.64 15.08
CA PHE A 273 -0.06 6.05 14.08
C PHE A 273 -0.34 4.56 14.32
N VAL A 274 0.66 3.81 14.78
CA VAL A 274 0.56 2.35 14.99
C VAL A 274 0.13 1.98 16.42
N ALA A 275 0.04 2.95 17.33
CA ALA A 275 -0.19 2.71 18.76
C ALA A 275 -1.48 1.92 19.07
N GLY A 276 -2.52 2.09 18.24
CA GLY A 276 -3.81 1.41 18.40
C GLY A 276 -3.93 0.03 17.72
N ILE A 277 -2.90 -0.42 17.01
CA ILE A 277 -2.96 -1.66 16.22
C ILE A 277 -2.54 -2.86 17.06
N SER A 278 -3.35 -3.92 17.01
CA SER A 278 -2.98 -5.21 17.58
C SER A 278 -1.79 -5.79 16.82
N ARG A 279 -0.68 -5.98 17.54
CA ARG A 279 0.55 -6.55 16.98
C ARG A 279 0.52 -8.07 16.87
N ILE A 280 -0.49 -8.71 17.47
CA ILE A 280 -0.60 -10.17 17.59
C ILE A 280 -0.44 -10.84 16.21
N HIS A 281 -1.19 -10.39 15.21
CA HIS A 281 -1.16 -11.01 13.88
C HIS A 281 0.03 -10.59 12.99
N LEU A 282 0.87 -9.67 13.47
CA LEU A 282 2.02 -9.15 12.75
C LEU A 282 3.36 -9.61 13.34
N VAL A 283 3.36 -10.15 14.56
CA VAL A 283 4.57 -10.67 15.18
C VAL A 283 4.94 -12.01 14.56
N LYS A 284 6.15 -12.07 14.00
CA LYS A 284 6.81 -13.24 13.45
C LYS A 284 8.01 -13.63 14.30
N ALA A 285 8.42 -14.90 14.26
CA ALA A 285 9.54 -15.37 15.06
C ALA A 285 10.82 -14.56 14.83
N HIS A 286 11.12 -14.21 13.57
CA HIS A 286 12.29 -13.39 13.23
C HIS A 286 12.26 -11.97 13.81
N SER A 287 11.08 -11.46 14.15
CA SER A 287 10.90 -10.08 14.60
C SER A 287 11.09 -9.91 16.11
N VAL A 288 10.95 -11.00 16.87
CA VAL A 288 11.08 -11.03 18.33
C VAL A 288 12.19 -11.93 18.85
N MET A 289 12.91 -12.62 17.96
CA MET A 289 14.05 -13.46 18.35
C MET A 289 15.24 -12.62 18.84
N VAL A 290 15.99 -13.18 19.77
CA VAL A 290 17.30 -12.67 20.20
C VAL A 290 18.43 -13.54 19.64
N PRO A 291 19.65 -13.00 19.47
CA PRO A 291 20.81 -13.79 19.07
C PRO A 291 21.09 -14.94 20.04
N VAL A 292 21.50 -16.09 19.50
CA VAL A 292 21.83 -17.29 20.29
C VAL A 292 22.90 -17.01 21.36
N SER A 293 23.87 -16.14 21.05
CA SER A 293 24.93 -15.73 21.98
C SER A 293 24.39 -14.94 23.18
N GLU A 294 23.41 -14.06 22.94
CA GLU A 294 22.76 -13.27 24.00
C GLU A 294 21.94 -14.19 24.92
N PHE A 295 21.16 -15.08 24.33
CA PHE A 295 20.40 -16.08 25.09
C PHE A 295 21.30 -16.99 25.92
N LYS A 296 22.39 -17.53 25.34
CA LYS A 296 23.34 -18.38 26.07
C LYS A 296 24.04 -17.65 27.20
N SER A 297 24.25 -16.34 27.07
CA SER A 297 24.83 -15.54 28.17
C SER A 297 23.86 -15.42 29.35
N ALA A 298 22.56 -15.30 29.08
CA ALA A 298 21.52 -15.27 30.11
C ALA A 298 21.17 -16.65 30.68
N GLN A 299 21.23 -17.71 29.86
CA GLN A 299 20.91 -19.09 30.23
C GLN A 299 21.99 -20.08 29.74
N PRO A 300 23.19 -20.08 30.36
CA PRO A 300 24.32 -20.88 29.89
C PRO A 300 24.12 -22.40 30.03
N GLN A 301 23.20 -22.83 30.89
CA GLN A 301 22.89 -24.25 31.14
C GLN A 301 21.86 -24.83 30.17
N CYS A 302 21.23 -23.99 29.32
CA CYS A 302 20.17 -24.44 28.42
C CYS A 302 20.76 -25.03 27.13
N ASP A 303 20.41 -26.30 26.83
CA ASP A 303 20.74 -26.88 25.52
C ASP A 303 19.79 -26.36 24.44
N VAL A 304 20.32 -25.43 23.64
CA VAL A 304 19.63 -24.81 22.50
C VAL A 304 19.17 -25.84 21.47
N ASN A 305 19.90 -26.96 21.30
CA ASN A 305 19.54 -27.96 20.29
C ASN A 305 18.29 -28.77 20.67
N ALA A 306 17.98 -28.82 21.97
CA ALA A 306 16.85 -29.52 22.54
C ALA A 306 15.62 -28.60 22.75
N LEU A 307 15.70 -27.33 22.33
CA LEU A 307 14.52 -26.45 22.27
C LEU A 307 13.56 -26.88 21.16
N PRO A 308 12.24 -26.64 21.32
CA PRO A 308 11.30 -26.68 20.21
C PRO A 308 11.80 -25.82 19.05
N ARG A 309 11.57 -26.27 17.82
CA ARG A 309 12.07 -25.60 16.61
C ARG A 309 10.92 -25.01 15.83
N THR A 310 11.14 -23.82 15.30
CA THR A 310 10.19 -23.13 14.44
C THR A 310 10.89 -22.43 13.29
N SER A 311 10.12 -22.01 12.30
CA SER A 311 10.63 -21.24 11.16
C SER A 311 10.69 -19.74 11.50
N PRO A 312 11.51 -18.93 10.79
CA PRO A 312 11.50 -17.48 10.94
C PRO A 312 10.11 -16.85 10.73
N GLU A 313 9.32 -17.43 9.83
CA GLU A 313 7.98 -16.96 9.42
C GLU A 313 6.84 -17.37 10.34
N ALA A 314 7.13 -18.15 11.38
CA ALA A 314 6.14 -18.63 12.33
C ALA A 314 5.44 -17.46 13.02
N ASP A 315 4.12 -17.54 13.07
CA ASP A 315 3.30 -16.53 13.72
C ASP A 315 3.22 -16.73 15.23
N ILE A 316 2.64 -15.75 15.92
CA ILE A 316 2.48 -15.80 17.36
C ILE A 316 1.67 -17.00 17.87
N GLY A 317 0.71 -17.50 17.10
CA GLY A 317 -0.11 -18.64 17.49
C GLY A 317 0.75 -19.89 17.57
N GLU A 318 1.54 -20.15 16.52
CA GLU A 318 2.52 -21.22 16.51
C GLU A 318 3.54 -21.08 17.65
N LEU A 319 4.04 -19.87 17.91
CA LEU A 319 4.98 -19.62 19.01
C LEU A 319 4.36 -19.88 20.39
N ILE A 320 3.10 -19.49 20.60
CA ILE A 320 2.37 -19.77 21.84
C ILE A 320 2.14 -21.28 21.99
N ASP A 321 1.74 -21.97 20.92
CA ASP A 321 1.52 -23.42 20.96
C ASP A 321 2.81 -24.18 21.27
N LEU A 322 3.93 -23.79 20.65
CA LEU A 322 5.24 -24.42 20.89
C LEU A 322 5.77 -24.16 22.31
N THR A 323 5.56 -22.95 22.84
CA THR A 323 5.96 -22.63 24.22
C THR A 323 5.07 -23.29 25.27
N THR A 324 3.78 -23.50 24.99
CA THR A 324 2.83 -24.13 25.94
C THR A 324 2.92 -25.66 25.95
N GLN A 325 3.32 -26.28 24.82
CA GLN A 325 3.52 -27.73 24.72
C GLN A 325 4.90 -28.20 25.21
N SER A 326 5.80 -27.27 25.51
CA SER A 326 7.14 -27.55 26.02
C SER A 326 7.25 -27.12 27.48
N ASP A 327 7.97 -27.90 28.30
CA ASP A 327 8.37 -27.47 29.64
C ASP A 327 9.51 -26.41 29.60
N ARG A 328 9.71 -25.73 28.46
CA ARG A 328 10.80 -24.79 28.23
C ARG A 328 10.28 -23.44 27.78
N ASP A 329 10.78 -22.38 28.41
CA ASP A 329 10.37 -20.98 28.16
C ASP A 329 11.00 -20.35 26.90
N ALA A 330 11.46 -21.16 25.94
CA ALA A 330 12.15 -20.71 24.74
C ALA A 330 11.95 -21.62 23.52
N VAL A 331 11.97 -21.04 22.33
CA VAL A 331 11.85 -21.71 21.02
C VAL A 331 13.03 -21.31 20.15
N ALA A 332 13.69 -22.29 19.53
CA ALA A 332 14.78 -22.06 18.59
C ALA A 332 14.22 -21.78 17.18
N VAL A 333 14.61 -20.65 16.61
CA VAL A 333 14.30 -20.28 15.22
C VAL A 333 15.35 -20.88 14.31
N VAL A 334 14.94 -21.69 13.35
CA VAL A 334 15.83 -22.44 12.46
C VAL A 334 15.60 -22.06 11.01
N GLU A 335 16.67 -21.67 10.34
CA GLU A 335 16.70 -21.38 8.91
C GLU A 335 17.81 -22.23 8.26
N ASP A 336 17.49 -22.93 7.17
CA ASP A 336 18.41 -23.85 6.47
C ASP A 336 19.14 -24.85 7.41
N GLY A 337 18.43 -25.34 8.43
CA GLY A 337 18.96 -26.31 9.40
C GLY A 337 19.88 -25.71 10.47
N THR A 338 20.11 -24.40 10.46
CA THR A 338 20.93 -23.68 11.44
C THR A 338 20.05 -22.84 12.37
N VAL A 339 20.35 -22.83 13.67
CA VAL A 339 19.65 -21.96 14.63
C VAL A 339 20.10 -20.52 14.43
N VAL A 340 19.21 -19.67 13.92
CA VAL A 340 19.48 -18.25 13.63
C VAL A 340 19.12 -17.32 14.80
N GLY A 341 18.23 -17.78 15.70
CA GLY A 341 17.84 -17.01 16.87
C GLY A 341 17.00 -17.82 17.84
N ILE A 342 16.66 -17.20 18.97
CA ILE A 342 15.84 -17.81 20.02
C ILE A 342 14.73 -16.84 20.40
N VAL A 343 13.48 -17.31 20.40
CA VAL A 343 12.34 -16.58 20.93
C VAL A 343 12.11 -17.03 22.37
N THR A 344 12.06 -16.08 23.30
CA THR A 344 11.73 -16.33 24.71
C THR A 344 10.31 -15.87 25.02
N ILE A 345 9.67 -16.41 26.07
CA ILE A 345 8.35 -15.91 26.52
C ILE A 345 8.39 -14.39 26.76
N ARG A 346 9.46 -13.89 27.38
CA ARG A 346 9.62 -12.44 27.62
C ARG A 346 9.76 -11.65 26.32
N GLY A 347 10.51 -12.17 25.34
CA GLY A 347 10.64 -11.58 24.01
C GLY A 347 9.31 -11.54 23.27
N LEU A 348 8.54 -12.63 23.35
CA LEU A 348 7.20 -12.75 22.79
C LEU A 348 6.23 -11.72 23.40
N LEU A 349 6.17 -11.66 24.73
CA LEU A 349 5.33 -10.68 25.45
C LEU A 349 5.74 -9.23 25.16
N ARG A 350 7.04 -8.96 25.01
CA ARG A 350 7.55 -7.64 24.58
C ARG A 350 7.11 -7.29 23.16
N GLY A 351 7.17 -8.23 22.24
CA GLY A 351 6.68 -8.07 20.88
C GLY A 351 5.20 -7.73 20.83
N VAL A 352 4.37 -8.45 21.60
CA VAL A 352 2.93 -8.17 21.74
C VAL A 352 2.67 -6.80 22.36
N ALA A 353 3.41 -6.46 23.42
CA ALA A 353 3.30 -5.18 24.12
C ALA A 353 3.91 -4.01 23.32
N GLY A 354 4.55 -4.28 22.18
CA GLY A 354 5.17 -3.28 21.33
C GLY A 354 6.41 -2.61 21.90
N LYS A 355 7.11 -3.26 22.83
CA LYS A 355 8.34 -2.76 23.43
C LYS A 355 9.55 -3.29 22.66
N PRO A 356 10.57 -2.44 22.36
CA PRO A 356 11.76 -2.89 21.66
C PRO A 356 12.44 -4.06 22.38
N THR A 357 12.94 -5.02 21.62
CA THR A 357 13.61 -6.22 22.13
C THR A 357 14.98 -5.92 22.77
N GLY A 358 15.49 -4.68 22.66
CA GLY A 358 16.89 -4.33 22.97
C GLY A 358 17.22 -3.70 24.33
N GLU A 359 16.26 -3.41 25.21
CA GLU A 359 16.61 -2.88 26.55
C GLU A 359 16.44 -3.94 27.64
N LEU A 360 17.55 -4.59 27.97
CA LEU A 360 17.79 -5.02 29.35
C LEU A 360 17.86 -3.74 30.19
N VAL A 361 16.73 -3.32 30.76
CA VAL A 361 16.75 -2.35 31.86
C VAL A 361 17.56 -3.03 32.96
N ALA A 362 18.80 -2.55 33.14
CA ALA A 362 19.62 -2.93 34.27
C ALA A 362 18.96 -2.36 35.54
N ALA A 363 18.63 -3.29 36.45
CA ALA A 363 18.11 -3.11 37.81
C ALA A 363 16.70 -2.50 37.94
#